data_AF-A0A661NMW8-F1
#
_entry.id   AF-A0A661NMW8-F1
#
_cell.length_a   1.000
_cell.length_b   1.000
_cell.length_c   1.000
_cell.angle_alpha   90.00
_cell.angle_beta   90.00
_cell.angle_gamma   90.00
#
_symmetry.space_group_name_H-M   'P 1'
#
loop_
_entity.id
_entity.type
_entity.pdbx_description
1 polymer ?
#
loop_
_entity_poly.entity_id
_entity_poly.type
_entity_poly.pdbx_seq_one_letter_code
_entity_poly.pdbx_strand_id
1 'polypeptide(L)'
;MGSLRGAFRQLLWAFCRRRPSPVLYRELGHPRPPRASPADTNHRQRRRRNSGHRRGPRRVVLGAVRKLPHSPRARGPGHPLHRVRAQAGRVGARGRTPGRTRSAEGRVRGEAAPARERSDRRHGCPAQGASHRAQWICAGTPANFRGSRRIVTHAGTTEGLPSFSHGVHPEEHKGATESLPIERMPFVSHYVLPLAQHIGRPSKCIVRPGQHVQRGERIADPNGFVSTALHAPVTGTVEAVELRPHPNGKLAESIVIAIDAFASQEMQEPQKPEGGAGGPNGSSRIDGFVRRVQEAGIVGLGGAAFPSHVKLQVPEGKKVTTVVLNGCECEPYLTCDHRVMLEDADKVVRGMRLIMQQLGAAHGYIGVERNKSDAIETLRAALSQNDSQNDSQKGSIEIIALQVKYPQGAEKMLIDAVLHERVPAGGLPLDLEIVVHNVATASAIADMVENDTPLIERVITVTGDGVRRPANVVVPLGTPIAAVLEHCGGLKPEARQVILGGPMMGVAQKELDVPVVKGTSGILALTQPQRVVGEQPCIRCGRCLDACPMFLNPARLAQLVRNERAEGLLSHHVMSCFECASCSFVCPSHIPLVHLIRVGKAMARKVAVP
;
A
#
# COMPACT_ATOMS: atom_id res chain seq x y z
N MET A 1 -34.28 -32.41 -18.11
CA MET A 1 -34.07 -32.65 -16.66
C MET A 1 -34.07 -34.15 -16.43
N GLY A 2 -33.04 -34.71 -15.80
CA GLY A 2 -32.98 -36.13 -15.40
C GLY A 2 -31.96 -36.99 -16.16
N SER A 3 -30.67 -36.72 -16.02
CA SER A 3 -29.59 -37.72 -16.27
C SER A 3 -28.20 -37.25 -15.79
N LEU A 4 -27.89 -35.95 -15.82
CA LEU A 4 -26.55 -35.44 -15.46
C LEU A 4 -26.31 -35.19 -13.95
N ARG A 5 -27.29 -35.47 -13.07
CA ARG A 5 -27.12 -35.35 -11.60
C ARG A 5 -26.68 -36.65 -10.90
N GLY A 6 -26.63 -37.78 -11.61
CA GLY A 6 -26.21 -39.08 -11.06
C GLY A 6 -24.70 -39.29 -11.03
N ALA A 7 -23.98 -38.83 -12.06
CA ALA A 7 -22.54 -39.07 -12.20
C ALA A 7 -21.66 -38.25 -11.23
N PHE A 8 -22.15 -37.08 -10.77
CA PHE A 8 -21.39 -36.21 -9.86
C PHE A 8 -21.45 -36.66 -8.39
N ARG A 9 -22.43 -37.49 -8.01
CA ARG A 9 -22.56 -38.03 -6.64
C ARG A 9 -21.75 -39.30 -6.40
N GLN A 10 -21.40 -40.06 -7.44
CA GLN A 10 -20.57 -41.27 -7.30
C GLN A 10 -19.06 -40.97 -7.22
N LEU A 11 -18.59 -39.86 -7.81
CA LEU A 11 -17.18 -39.43 -7.71
C LEU A 11 -16.82 -38.78 -6.35
N LEU A 12 -17.80 -38.19 -5.66
CA LEU A 12 -17.59 -37.61 -4.32
C LEU A 12 -17.68 -38.64 -3.17
N TRP A 13 -18.27 -39.82 -3.42
CA TRP A 13 -18.37 -40.88 -2.40
C TRP A 13 -17.09 -41.76 -2.33
N ALA A 14 -16.33 -41.85 -3.42
CA ALA A 14 -15.08 -42.61 -3.48
C ALA A 14 -13.88 -41.90 -2.81
N PHE A 15 -13.98 -40.60 -2.50
CA PHE A 15 -12.89 -39.83 -1.90
C PHE A 15 -12.92 -39.79 -0.36
N CYS A 16 -14.04 -40.19 0.27
CA CYS A 16 -14.23 -40.12 1.73
C CYS A 16 -13.96 -41.42 2.52
N ARG A 17 -13.35 -42.45 1.91
CA ARG A 17 -12.84 -43.64 2.63
C ARG A 17 -11.41 -44.00 2.22
N ARG A 18 -10.45 -43.23 2.72
CA ARG A 18 -9.10 -43.74 3.03
C ARG A 18 -8.75 -43.32 4.46
N ARG A 19 -9.08 -44.17 5.42
CA ARG A 19 -8.46 -44.14 6.75
C ARG A 19 -7.04 -44.70 6.62
N PRO A 20 -6.00 -44.05 7.17
CA PRO A 20 -4.74 -44.73 7.39
C PRO A 20 -4.87 -45.61 8.65
N SER A 21 -4.62 -46.92 8.52
CA SER A 21 -4.40 -47.82 9.66
C SER A 21 -2.96 -47.66 10.19
N PRO A 22 -2.73 -47.92 11.49
CA PRO A 22 -1.54 -47.49 12.22
C PRO A 22 -0.41 -48.53 12.10
N VAL A 23 0.82 -48.07 11.89
CA VAL A 23 2.02 -48.91 11.98
C VAL A 23 3.02 -48.28 12.97
N LEU A 24 3.11 -48.97 14.11
CA LEU A 24 4.27 -49.21 14.99
C LEU A 24 5.32 -48.10 15.16
N TYR A 25 5.28 -47.45 16.33
CA TYR A 25 6.48 -46.91 16.99
C TYR A 25 6.88 -47.87 18.12
N ARG A 26 8.08 -48.47 18.00
CA ARG A 26 8.75 -49.21 19.07
C ARG A 26 9.84 -48.32 19.65
N GLU A 27 9.74 -48.10 20.96
CA GLU A 27 10.78 -47.85 21.96
C GLU A 27 12.08 -47.14 21.56
N LEU A 28 12.34 -45.98 22.16
CA LEU A 28 13.63 -45.66 22.81
C LEU A 28 13.37 -44.66 23.94
N GLY A 29 13.90 -44.96 25.13
CA GLY A 29 13.46 -44.46 26.43
C GLY A 29 13.90 -43.05 26.82
N HIS A 30 13.11 -42.47 27.72
CA HIS A 30 13.44 -41.29 28.52
C HIS A 30 14.45 -41.62 29.63
N PRO A 31 15.22 -40.60 30.08
CA PRO A 31 15.32 -40.34 31.51
C PRO A 31 14.78 -38.94 31.85
N ARG A 32 13.93 -38.90 32.90
CA ARG A 32 13.40 -37.69 33.55
C ARG A 32 14.49 -37.01 34.39
N PRO A 33 14.55 -35.67 34.46
CA PRO A 33 15.13 -34.99 35.61
C PRO A 33 14.06 -34.74 36.71
N PRO A 34 14.43 -34.72 38.00
CA PRO A 34 13.49 -34.66 39.11
C PRO A 34 12.97 -33.23 39.37
N ARG A 35 11.73 -33.17 39.87
CA ARG A 35 11.10 -31.97 40.44
C ARG A 35 11.69 -31.68 41.82
N ALA A 36 11.97 -30.41 42.11
CA ALA A 36 12.20 -29.91 43.46
C ALA A 36 11.14 -28.86 43.83
N SER A 37 10.50 -29.06 44.98
CA SER A 37 9.59 -28.11 45.64
C SER A 37 10.36 -27.02 46.42
N PRO A 38 9.72 -25.90 46.79
CA PRO A 38 10.36 -24.75 47.40
C PRO A 38 10.30 -24.79 48.94
N ALA A 39 11.38 -24.43 49.62
CA ALA A 39 11.36 -23.99 51.01
C ALA A 39 12.60 -23.14 51.38
N ASP A 40 12.32 -22.06 52.11
CA ASP A 40 13.09 -21.39 53.17
C ASP A 40 14.29 -20.46 52.91
N THR A 41 13.97 -19.17 52.99
CA THR A 41 14.37 -18.17 54.02
C THR A 41 15.83 -18.07 54.53
N ASN A 42 16.33 -16.82 54.45
CA ASN A 42 17.25 -16.10 55.36
C ASN A 42 18.59 -16.74 55.80
N HIS A 43 19.72 -16.13 55.39
CA HIS A 43 20.54 -15.31 56.30
C HIS A 43 21.78 -14.63 55.65
N ARG A 44 21.86 -13.31 55.86
CA ARG A 44 23.00 -12.50 56.35
C ARG A 44 24.43 -12.64 55.77
N GLN A 45 24.83 -11.49 55.20
CA GLN A 45 25.96 -10.62 55.60
C GLN A 45 27.43 -10.98 55.33
N ARG A 46 28.04 -10.06 54.54
CA ARG A 46 29.28 -9.29 54.77
C ARG A 46 30.58 -10.07 55.06
N ARG A 47 31.59 -9.84 54.20
CA ARG A 47 32.84 -9.05 54.45
C ARG A 47 33.78 -9.20 53.24
N ARG A 48 34.11 -8.10 52.57
CA ARG A 48 35.34 -7.27 52.67
C ARG A 48 36.57 -7.83 51.93
N ARG A 49 37.03 -7.01 50.98
CA ARG A 49 38.43 -6.58 50.68
C ARG A 49 39.50 -7.68 50.59
N ASN A 50 40.23 -7.76 49.47
CA ASN A 50 41.48 -7.00 49.29
C ASN A 50 42.15 -7.23 47.92
N SER A 51 42.67 -6.11 47.37
CA SER A 51 43.94 -5.89 46.66
C SER A 51 44.65 -7.01 45.87
N GLY A 52 45.11 -6.67 44.66
CA GLY A 52 46.25 -7.36 44.03
C GLY A 52 46.57 -6.92 42.60
N HIS A 53 47.36 -5.85 42.45
CA HIS A 53 48.13 -5.57 41.23
C HIS A 53 49.14 -6.70 40.95
N ARG A 54 49.34 -7.08 39.67
CA ARG A 54 50.66 -7.12 38.98
C ARG A 54 50.59 -7.68 37.53
N ARG A 55 51.17 -6.86 36.62
CA ARG A 55 52.08 -7.17 35.49
C ARG A 55 51.56 -7.96 34.26
N GLY A 56 51.68 -7.34 33.07
CA GLY A 56 51.69 -7.97 31.73
C GLY A 56 52.99 -8.78 31.47
N PRO A 57 53.31 -9.21 30.22
CA PRO A 57 53.55 -8.29 29.08
C PRO A 57 53.31 -8.83 27.62
N ARG A 58 53.62 -7.94 26.64
CA ARG A 58 53.93 -8.11 25.17
C ARG A 58 52.74 -8.10 24.20
N ARG A 59 52.50 -7.06 23.37
CA ARG A 59 53.21 -6.42 22.22
C ARG A 59 53.52 -7.34 21.02
N VAL A 60 52.87 -7.07 19.88
CA VAL A 60 53.51 -6.88 18.56
C VAL A 60 52.78 -5.76 17.80
N VAL A 61 53.56 -4.85 17.20
CA VAL A 61 53.21 -3.71 16.34
C VAL A 61 54.07 -3.84 15.09
N LEU A 62 53.54 -3.49 13.91
CA LEU A 62 54.20 -2.96 12.68
C LEU A 62 53.06 -2.22 11.93
N GLY A 63 53.04 -0.93 11.56
CA GLY A 63 54.07 0.07 11.17
C GLY A 63 54.33 -0.04 9.65
N ALA A 64 54.32 0.98 8.77
CA ALA A 64 54.07 2.42 8.84
C ALA A 64 53.95 3.03 7.40
N VAL A 65 53.19 4.14 7.29
CA VAL A 65 53.38 5.42 6.56
C VAL A 65 54.28 5.54 5.31
N ARG A 66 53.81 6.27 4.28
CA ARG A 66 54.61 7.25 3.49
C ARG A 66 53.76 8.42 2.93
N LYS A 67 54.33 9.63 2.93
CA LYS A 67 53.77 10.93 2.50
C LYS A 67 54.71 11.61 1.47
N LEU A 68 54.10 12.27 0.47
CA LEU A 68 54.48 13.51 -0.27
C LEU A 68 55.67 13.46 -1.27
N PRO A 69 55.72 14.30 -2.37
CA PRO A 69 55.69 15.79 -2.34
C PRO A 69 55.03 16.56 -3.54
N HIS A 70 55.13 17.90 -3.50
CA HIS A 70 54.52 18.95 -4.35
C HIS A 70 55.13 19.21 -5.76
N SER A 71 54.25 19.61 -6.71
CA SER A 71 54.30 20.51 -7.92
C SER A 71 55.58 20.77 -8.74
N PRO A 72 55.45 21.03 -10.07
CA PRO A 72 55.47 22.42 -10.58
C PRO A 72 54.52 22.75 -11.77
N ARG A 73 54.36 24.05 -12.06
CA ARG A 73 53.59 24.70 -13.16
C ARG A 73 54.22 24.53 -14.56
N ALA A 74 53.42 24.48 -15.64
CA ALA A 74 53.66 25.20 -16.91
C ALA A 74 52.47 25.17 -17.92
N ARG A 75 52.02 26.39 -18.31
CA ARG A 75 51.56 26.92 -19.63
C ARG A 75 50.44 26.23 -20.46
N GLY A 76 49.41 27.03 -20.80
CA GLY A 76 48.38 26.77 -21.84
C GLY A 76 48.91 26.93 -23.29
N PRO A 77 48.07 27.01 -24.35
CA PRO A 77 46.97 28.01 -24.48
C PRO A 77 45.67 27.52 -25.16
N GLY A 78 44.62 28.36 -25.18
CA GLY A 78 43.54 28.26 -26.19
C GLY A 78 42.11 28.59 -25.74
N HIS A 79 41.83 29.85 -25.38
CA HIS A 79 40.48 30.44 -25.35
C HIS A 79 40.10 30.93 -26.79
N PRO A 80 38.83 31.19 -27.17
CA PRO A 80 38.05 32.27 -26.53
C PRO A 80 36.53 32.08 -26.41
N LEU A 81 36.00 32.59 -25.29
CA LEU A 81 34.64 33.11 -25.17
C LEU A 81 34.70 34.63 -25.29
N HIS A 82 33.82 35.22 -26.11
CA HIS A 82 33.50 36.65 -26.11
C HIS A 82 32.35 36.90 -25.11
N ARG A 83 32.55 37.74 -24.07
CA ARG A 83 32.23 39.20 -23.98
C ARG A 83 30.70 39.43 -23.78
N VAL A 84 30.18 40.19 -22.82
CA VAL A 84 30.45 41.60 -22.49
C VAL A 84 29.84 42.04 -21.14
N ARG A 85 30.67 42.74 -20.36
CA ARG A 85 30.53 43.89 -19.42
C ARG A 85 29.60 43.94 -18.20
N ALA A 86 30.29 44.29 -17.11
CA ALA A 86 29.91 44.96 -15.88
C ALA A 86 29.75 46.49 -16.00
N GLN A 87 29.15 47.12 -14.98
CA GLN A 87 29.74 48.18 -14.11
C GLN A 87 28.70 48.57 -13.02
N ALA A 88 29.00 48.42 -11.72
CA ALA A 88 29.63 49.40 -10.79
C ALA A 88 28.70 50.59 -10.43
N GLY A 89 28.51 51.06 -9.19
CA GLY A 89 29.02 50.70 -7.86
C GLY A 89 28.62 51.76 -6.80
N ARG A 90 29.07 51.52 -5.54
CA ARG A 90 29.32 52.44 -4.39
C ARG A 90 28.15 52.88 -3.47
N VAL A 91 28.20 52.51 -2.18
CA VAL A 91 28.63 53.29 -0.95
C VAL A 91 27.38 53.81 -0.20
N GLY A 92 27.19 53.75 1.12
CA GLY A 92 28.07 53.52 2.27
C GLY A 92 27.30 53.39 3.61
N ALA A 93 28.05 53.36 4.70
CA ALA A 93 27.64 52.95 6.06
C ALA A 93 27.06 54.05 6.99
N ARG A 94 26.59 53.61 8.17
CA ARG A 94 26.17 54.27 9.45
C ARG A 94 24.69 53.94 9.74
N GLY A 95 24.21 53.52 10.91
CA GLY A 95 24.68 53.51 12.30
C GLY A 95 23.57 54.11 13.20
N ARG A 96 23.21 53.41 14.29
CA ARG A 96 22.45 53.82 15.52
C ARG A 96 21.06 53.19 15.78
N THR A 97 20.97 52.61 16.99
CA THR A 97 19.81 52.20 17.83
C THR A 97 19.15 53.41 18.54
N PRO A 98 18.22 53.24 19.52
CA PRO A 98 16.84 52.73 19.48
C PRO A 98 15.82 53.79 20.02
N GLY A 99 14.50 53.58 19.86
CA GLY A 99 13.48 54.52 20.36
C GLY A 99 12.17 53.85 20.82
N ARG A 100 11.83 54.06 22.09
CA ARG A 100 10.57 53.72 22.80
C ARG A 100 9.48 54.79 22.59
N THR A 101 8.21 54.38 22.58
CA THR A 101 7.01 55.05 23.16
C THR A 101 5.89 53.97 23.29
N ARG A 102 5.34 53.59 24.46
CA ARG A 102 4.23 54.18 25.27
C ARG A 102 3.03 54.62 24.39
N SER A 103 1.74 54.29 24.62
CA SER A 103 0.97 54.00 25.85
C SER A 103 -0.52 53.71 25.55
N ALA A 104 -1.20 53.03 26.51
CA ALA A 104 -2.60 53.18 27.00
C ALA A 104 -3.79 52.90 26.05
N GLU A 105 -4.63 51.88 26.32
CA GLU A 105 -5.84 51.83 27.20
C GLU A 105 -7.13 52.40 26.57
N GLY A 106 -8.21 51.60 26.58
CA GLY A 106 -9.57 52.04 26.27
C GLY A 106 -10.60 50.89 26.12
N ARG A 107 -11.31 50.58 27.21
CA ARG A 107 -12.52 49.72 27.30
C ARG A 107 -13.75 50.39 26.68
N VAL A 108 -14.70 49.63 26.10
CA VAL A 108 -16.18 49.70 26.28
C VAL A 108 -16.77 48.31 25.89
N ARG A 109 -17.36 47.49 26.80
CA ARG A 109 -18.81 47.20 27.04
C ARG A 109 -19.67 47.13 25.76
N GLY A 110 -20.65 46.27 25.53
CA GLY A 110 -21.36 45.18 26.21
C GLY A 110 -22.46 44.76 25.20
N GLU A 111 -22.89 43.49 25.17
CA GLU A 111 -24.30 43.13 25.40
C GLU A 111 -24.44 41.59 25.45
N ALA A 112 -25.16 41.12 26.47
CA ALA A 112 -25.64 39.76 26.67
C ALA A 112 -27.08 39.67 26.12
N ALA A 113 -27.56 38.55 25.54
CA ALA A 113 -28.21 37.39 26.20
C ALA A 113 -29.23 36.81 25.16
N PRO A 114 -30.00 35.72 25.40
CA PRO A 114 -29.97 34.75 26.49
C PRO A 114 -30.00 33.26 26.06
N ALA A 115 -29.74 32.42 27.06
CA ALA A 115 -30.03 30.99 27.09
C ALA A 115 -31.54 30.69 27.05
N ARG A 116 -31.91 29.48 26.57
CA ARG A 116 -33.23 28.88 26.80
C ARG A 116 -33.12 27.58 27.58
N GLU A 117 -34.00 27.49 28.56
CA GLU A 117 -34.08 26.51 29.64
C GLU A 117 -34.54 25.12 29.20
N ARG A 118 -34.09 24.13 29.99
CA ARG A 118 -34.74 22.83 30.16
C ARG A 118 -36.02 23.00 30.98
N SER A 119 -37.09 22.31 30.59
CA SER A 119 -38.19 22.00 31.51
C SER A 119 -38.41 20.49 31.57
N ASP A 120 -38.25 19.96 32.78
CA ASP A 120 -38.75 18.67 33.23
C ASP A 120 -40.28 18.70 33.30
N ARG A 121 -40.95 17.69 32.75
CA ARG A 121 -42.22 17.19 33.29
C ARG A 121 -42.27 15.66 33.20
N ARG A 122 -42.29 15.04 34.37
CA ARG A 122 -42.69 13.66 34.64
C ARG A 122 -44.22 13.51 34.53
N HIS A 123 -44.67 12.25 34.58
CA HIS A 123 -46.04 11.69 34.65
C HIS A 123 -46.50 11.21 33.26
N GLY A 124 -46.90 9.97 33.01
CA GLY A 124 -47.09 8.77 33.83
C GLY A 124 -47.49 7.64 32.87
N CYS A 125 -47.12 6.40 33.17
CA CYS A 125 -47.58 5.22 32.44
C CYS A 125 -49.08 4.98 32.76
N PRO A 126 -49.85 4.42 31.82
CA PRO A 126 -50.22 3.02 32.01
C PRO A 126 -50.18 2.19 30.72
N ALA A 127 -49.97 0.90 30.93
CA ALA A 127 -50.00 -0.17 29.96
C ALA A 127 -51.44 -0.57 29.57
N GLN A 128 -51.61 -0.95 28.30
CA GLN A 128 -52.59 -1.87 27.69
C GLN A 128 -52.34 -1.75 26.16
N GLY A 129 -52.02 -2.76 25.37
CA GLY A 129 -52.64 -4.08 25.24
C GLY A 129 -53.53 -4.08 23.99
N ALA A 130 -52.97 -4.24 22.78
CA ALA A 130 -53.72 -4.66 21.59
C ALA A 130 -52.80 -5.12 20.44
N SER A 131 -53.02 -6.35 20.00
CA SER A 131 -52.55 -6.95 18.76
C SER A 131 -53.01 -6.17 17.52
N HIS A 132 -52.24 -6.14 16.43
CA HIS A 132 -52.74 -6.43 15.07
C HIS A 132 -51.57 -6.64 14.08
N ARG A 133 -51.72 -7.70 13.27
CA ARG A 133 -50.86 -8.11 12.15
C ARG A 133 -51.08 -7.24 10.91
N ALA A 134 -50.03 -7.18 10.08
CA ALA A 134 -50.00 -6.96 8.62
C ALA A 134 -50.34 -5.52 8.14
N GLN A 135 -49.75 -4.94 7.09
CA GLN A 135 -49.15 -5.47 5.86
C GLN A 135 -47.96 -4.60 5.43
N TRP A 136 -46.88 -5.22 4.95
CA TRP A 136 -45.84 -4.53 4.19
C TRP A 136 -46.32 -4.39 2.74
N ILE A 137 -46.47 -3.15 2.28
CA ILE A 137 -46.74 -2.86 0.88
C ILE A 137 -45.43 -2.98 0.11
N CYS A 138 -45.28 -4.09 -0.62
CA CYS A 138 -44.38 -4.22 -1.75
C CYS A 138 -45.10 -3.70 -3.01
N ALA A 139 -44.57 -2.66 -3.66
CA ALA A 139 -44.57 -2.50 -5.12
C ALA A 139 -43.92 -1.16 -5.50
N GLY A 140 -42.92 -1.22 -6.36
CA GLY A 140 -42.24 -0.06 -6.93
C GLY A 140 -41.09 -0.52 -7.83
N THR A 141 -41.44 -0.99 -9.03
CA THR A 141 -40.55 -1.35 -10.14
C THR A 141 -39.56 -0.21 -10.41
N PRO A 142 -38.24 -0.45 -10.58
CA PRO A 142 -37.34 0.62 -10.99
C PRO A 142 -37.53 0.89 -12.48
N ALA A 143 -38.21 1.99 -12.80
CA ALA A 143 -38.22 2.54 -14.15
C ALA A 143 -36.81 3.03 -14.52
N ASN A 144 -36.40 2.70 -15.74
CA ASN A 144 -35.16 3.13 -16.39
C ASN A 144 -34.97 4.66 -16.32
N PHE A 145 -34.21 5.15 -15.35
CA PHE A 145 -33.64 6.48 -15.36
C PHE A 145 -32.18 6.41 -15.83
N ARG A 146 -31.99 6.33 -17.15
CA ARG A 146 -30.70 6.65 -17.78
C ARG A 146 -30.75 8.11 -18.26
N GLY A 147 -30.73 9.03 -17.31
CA GLY A 147 -30.46 10.45 -17.55
C GLY A 147 -28.94 10.68 -17.56
N SER A 148 -28.47 11.61 -18.40
CA SER A 148 -27.06 11.98 -18.48
C SER A 148 -26.49 12.29 -17.09
N ARG A 149 -25.42 11.60 -16.71
CA ARG A 149 -24.72 11.78 -15.43
C ARG A 149 -23.97 13.11 -15.46
N ARG A 150 -24.65 14.21 -15.12
CA ARG A 150 -23.97 15.48 -14.80
C ARG A 150 -23.46 15.41 -13.37
N ILE A 151 -22.14 15.37 -13.23
CA ILE A 151 -21.45 15.62 -11.96
C ILE A 151 -21.76 17.07 -11.56
N VAL A 152 -22.32 17.26 -10.37
CA VAL A 152 -22.56 18.61 -9.82
C VAL A 152 -21.21 19.15 -9.34
N THR A 153 -20.56 19.98 -10.15
CA THR A 153 -19.37 20.72 -9.72
C THR A 153 -19.82 21.96 -8.94
N HIS A 154 -19.73 21.94 -7.62
CA HIS A 154 -19.84 23.16 -6.82
C HIS A 154 -18.50 23.91 -6.86
N ALA A 155 -18.51 25.08 -7.48
CA ALA A 155 -17.37 25.98 -7.50
C ALA A 155 -17.27 26.75 -6.17
N GLY A 156 -16.11 26.68 -5.52
CA GLY A 156 -15.60 27.75 -4.67
C GLY A 156 -16.07 27.79 -3.21
N THR A 157 -15.80 26.77 -2.42
CA THR A 157 -15.29 26.84 -1.03
C THR A 157 -14.71 25.46 -0.71
N THR A 158 -13.92 25.29 0.37
CA THR A 158 -13.46 23.97 0.85
C THR A 158 -14.62 23.02 1.20
N GLU A 159 -15.86 23.54 1.28
CA GLU A 159 -17.10 22.79 1.23
C GLU A 159 -17.56 22.64 -0.23
N GLY A 160 -17.40 21.45 -0.82
CA GLY A 160 -17.91 21.18 -2.17
C GLY A 160 -17.12 20.19 -3.03
N LEU A 161 -15.93 19.76 -2.60
CA LEU A 161 -15.21 18.68 -3.29
C LEU A 161 -15.86 17.32 -3.00
N PRO A 162 -15.92 16.41 -3.98
CA PRO A 162 -16.51 15.09 -3.77
C PRO A 162 -15.74 14.28 -2.71
N SER A 163 -16.49 13.59 -1.86
CA SER A 163 -15.98 12.70 -0.81
C SER A 163 -17.06 11.69 -0.38
N PHE A 164 -16.82 10.98 0.72
CA PHE A 164 -17.68 9.96 1.31
C PHE A 164 -18.01 10.31 2.77
N SER A 165 -19.03 9.69 3.37
CA SER A 165 -19.61 10.16 4.64
C SER A 165 -18.66 10.10 5.85
N HIS A 166 -18.21 8.90 6.24
CA HIS A 166 -17.39 8.68 7.45
C HIS A 166 -15.90 8.64 7.12
N GLY A 167 -15.00 8.68 8.09
CA GLY A 167 -13.56 8.63 7.85
C GLY A 167 -12.78 9.44 8.87
N VAL A 168 -11.49 9.66 8.62
CA VAL A 168 -10.57 10.38 9.52
C VAL A 168 -9.67 11.32 8.73
N HIS A 169 -9.08 12.30 9.43
CA HIS A 169 -8.18 13.30 8.87
C HIS A 169 -6.84 13.25 9.62
N PRO A 170 -5.99 12.24 9.35
CA PRO A 170 -4.64 12.21 9.92
C PRO A 170 -3.81 13.35 9.35
N GLU A 171 -2.81 13.81 10.11
CA GLU A 171 -1.80 14.72 9.58
C GLU A 171 -1.08 14.07 8.39
N GLU A 172 -0.90 14.83 7.31
CA GLU A 172 -0.48 14.27 6.03
C GLU A 172 1.00 13.87 6.00
N HIS A 173 1.87 14.68 6.63
CA HIS A 173 3.32 14.50 6.68
C HIS A 173 4.02 14.26 5.31
N LYS A 174 3.50 14.83 4.21
CA LYS A 174 4.05 14.66 2.85
C LYS A 174 5.20 15.60 2.49
N GLY A 175 5.36 16.72 3.21
CA GLY A 175 6.32 17.78 2.88
C GLY A 175 7.80 17.37 2.82
N ALA A 176 8.17 16.22 3.40
CA ALA A 176 9.54 15.71 3.33
C ALA A 176 9.92 15.17 1.94
N THR A 177 8.95 14.74 1.13
CA THR A 177 9.20 14.01 -0.13
C THR A 177 8.35 14.46 -1.31
N GLU A 178 7.24 15.18 -1.11
CA GLU A 178 6.32 15.56 -2.20
C GLU A 178 6.97 16.38 -3.33
N SER A 179 7.94 17.23 -2.98
CA SER A 179 8.68 18.08 -3.92
C SER A 179 9.95 17.41 -4.47
N LEU A 180 10.30 16.22 -3.99
CA LEU A 180 11.50 15.51 -4.39
C LEU A 180 11.18 14.60 -5.60
N PRO A 181 11.87 14.78 -6.74
CA PRO A 181 11.64 13.95 -7.91
C PRO A 181 12.00 12.50 -7.66
N ILE A 182 11.45 11.63 -8.50
CA ILE A 182 11.81 10.21 -8.50
C ILE A 182 13.29 10.06 -8.88
N GLU A 183 14.06 9.38 -8.04
CA GLU A 183 15.44 8.97 -8.32
C GLU A 183 15.56 7.46 -8.46
N ARG A 184 16.55 6.97 -9.20
CA ARG A 184 16.85 5.53 -9.29
C ARG A 184 18.00 5.19 -8.35
N MET A 185 17.82 4.18 -7.51
CA MET A 185 18.92 3.64 -6.72
C MET A 185 19.83 2.75 -7.59
N PRO A 186 21.13 2.61 -7.24
CA PRO A 186 22.00 1.65 -7.91
C PRO A 186 21.55 0.21 -7.66
N PHE A 187 21.97 -0.69 -8.55
CA PHE A 187 21.79 -2.12 -8.33
C PHE A 187 22.68 -2.61 -7.17
N VAL A 188 22.22 -3.65 -6.48
CA VAL A 188 22.88 -4.23 -5.30
C VAL A 188 23.34 -5.66 -5.61
N SER A 189 24.16 -6.25 -4.74
CA SER A 189 24.77 -7.55 -5.00
C SER A 189 23.78 -8.73 -5.01
N HIS A 190 22.74 -8.70 -4.17
CA HIS A 190 21.79 -9.81 -4.04
C HIS A 190 20.34 -9.31 -3.99
N TYR A 191 19.45 -10.11 -4.59
CA TYR A 191 18.01 -9.89 -4.64
C TYR A 191 17.28 -11.12 -4.10
N VAL A 192 16.30 -10.90 -3.24
CA VAL A 192 15.45 -11.96 -2.68
C VAL A 192 14.03 -11.76 -3.18
N LEU A 193 13.54 -12.69 -3.99
CA LEU A 193 12.25 -12.59 -4.67
C LEU A 193 11.29 -13.64 -4.10
N PRO A 194 10.49 -13.33 -3.08
CA PRO A 194 9.46 -14.23 -2.60
C PRO A 194 8.48 -14.57 -3.72
N LEU A 195 8.07 -15.83 -3.82
CA LEU A 195 7.05 -16.26 -4.78
C LEU A 195 5.65 -15.72 -4.45
N ALA A 196 5.44 -15.28 -3.21
CA ALA A 196 4.16 -14.79 -2.70
C ALA A 196 4.08 -13.25 -2.67
N GLN A 197 4.02 -12.57 -3.82
CA GLN A 197 3.97 -11.09 -3.87
C GLN A 197 2.58 -10.50 -4.15
N HIS A 198 1.52 -11.29 -3.94
CA HIS A 198 0.13 -10.91 -4.16
C HIS A 198 -0.80 -11.75 -3.27
N ILE A 199 -2.06 -11.34 -3.12
CA ILE A 199 -3.04 -12.03 -2.25
C ILE A 199 -3.42 -13.46 -2.71
N GLY A 200 -3.19 -13.76 -4.00
CA GLY A 200 -3.46 -15.03 -4.63
C GLY A 200 -2.51 -16.17 -4.23
N ARG A 201 -2.58 -17.30 -4.95
CA ARG A 201 -1.69 -18.45 -4.72
C ARG A 201 -0.27 -18.14 -5.20
N PRO A 202 0.78 -18.33 -4.38
CA PRO A 202 2.16 -18.00 -4.75
C PRO A 202 2.56 -18.55 -6.12
N SER A 203 3.31 -17.75 -6.88
CA SER A 203 3.81 -18.10 -8.20
C SER A 203 4.65 -19.38 -8.14
N LYS A 204 4.68 -20.15 -9.23
CA LYS A 204 5.44 -21.39 -9.31
C LYS A 204 6.82 -21.09 -9.89
N CYS A 205 7.87 -21.31 -9.11
CA CYS A 205 9.26 -21.18 -9.58
C CYS A 205 9.50 -22.05 -10.83
N ILE A 206 10.18 -21.51 -11.84
CA ILE A 206 10.58 -22.23 -13.07
C ILE A 206 12.09 -22.23 -13.31
N VAL A 207 12.86 -21.64 -12.40
CA VAL A 207 14.32 -21.60 -12.45
C VAL A 207 14.95 -22.46 -11.36
N ARG A 208 16.23 -22.78 -11.50
CA ARG A 208 16.98 -23.60 -10.54
C ARG A 208 18.28 -22.92 -10.11
N PRO A 209 18.83 -23.26 -8.92
CA PRO A 209 20.16 -22.81 -8.51
C PRO A 209 21.22 -23.06 -9.60
N GLY A 210 22.12 -22.09 -9.79
CA GLY A 210 23.14 -22.07 -10.83
C GLY A 210 22.67 -21.59 -12.21
N GLN A 211 21.36 -21.35 -12.41
CA GLN A 211 20.85 -20.82 -13.67
C GLN A 211 21.18 -19.34 -13.82
N HIS A 212 21.77 -18.96 -14.95
CA HIS A 212 21.90 -17.57 -15.36
C HIS A 212 20.56 -17.05 -15.88
N VAL A 213 20.16 -15.85 -15.49
CA VAL A 213 18.92 -15.19 -15.89
C VAL A 213 19.20 -13.77 -16.36
N GLN A 214 18.43 -13.29 -17.31
CA GLN A 214 18.50 -11.91 -17.81
C GLN A 214 17.46 -11.02 -17.13
N ARG A 215 17.76 -9.73 -16.99
CA ARG A 215 16.80 -8.74 -16.51
C ARG A 215 15.54 -8.75 -17.39
N GLY A 216 14.37 -8.87 -16.75
CA GLY A 216 13.08 -9.00 -17.42
C GLY A 216 12.69 -10.43 -17.75
N GLU A 217 13.61 -11.40 -17.67
CA GLU A 217 13.31 -12.82 -17.89
C GLU A 217 12.31 -13.33 -16.85
N ARG A 218 11.32 -14.09 -17.29
CA ARG A 218 10.35 -14.72 -16.39
C ARG A 218 11.01 -15.86 -15.61
N ILE A 219 10.90 -15.81 -14.29
CA ILE A 219 11.52 -16.77 -13.35
C ILE A 219 10.50 -17.55 -12.51
N ALA A 220 9.23 -17.13 -12.54
CA ALA A 220 8.12 -17.91 -11.97
C ALA A 220 6.83 -17.71 -12.78
N ASP A 221 6.09 -18.79 -12.98
CA ASP A 221 4.79 -18.78 -13.67
C ASP A 221 3.62 -18.54 -12.69
N PRO A 222 2.49 -17.99 -13.17
CA PRO A 222 1.25 -17.95 -12.39
C PRO A 222 0.80 -19.34 -11.96
N ASN A 223 0.36 -19.48 -10.71
CA ASN A 223 -0.12 -20.74 -10.13
C ASN A 223 -1.64 -20.74 -9.94
N GLY A 224 -2.38 -20.83 -11.04
CA GLY A 224 -3.85 -20.76 -11.07
C GLY A 224 -4.38 -19.36 -11.40
N PHE A 225 -5.71 -19.20 -11.34
CA PHE A 225 -6.39 -17.99 -11.84
C PHE A 225 -6.01 -16.72 -11.07
N VAL A 226 -6.06 -16.77 -9.73
CA VAL A 226 -5.64 -15.64 -8.88
C VAL A 226 -4.15 -15.79 -8.55
N SER A 227 -3.29 -15.49 -9.53
CA SER A 227 -1.83 -15.52 -9.43
C SER A 227 -1.21 -14.74 -10.60
N THR A 228 0.01 -14.22 -10.45
CA THR A 228 0.75 -13.54 -11.53
C THR A 228 2.17 -14.06 -11.66
N ALA A 229 2.83 -13.80 -12.80
CA ALA A 229 4.21 -14.19 -13.02
C ALA A 229 5.20 -13.35 -12.20
N LEU A 230 6.43 -13.84 -12.07
CA LEU A 230 7.56 -13.11 -11.50
C LEU A 230 8.72 -13.10 -12.48
N HIS A 231 9.45 -12.00 -12.52
CA HIS A 231 10.55 -11.76 -13.46
C HIS A 231 11.81 -11.38 -12.72
N ALA A 232 12.95 -11.66 -13.33
CA ALA A 232 14.26 -11.28 -12.83
C ALA A 232 14.39 -9.74 -12.87
N PRO A 233 14.60 -9.09 -11.71
CA PRO A 233 14.77 -7.65 -11.62
C PRO A 233 16.16 -7.20 -12.08
N VAL A 234 17.09 -8.15 -12.26
CA VAL A 234 18.47 -7.94 -12.70
C VAL A 234 18.95 -9.13 -13.52
N THR A 235 19.96 -8.91 -14.36
CA THR A 235 20.76 -9.96 -14.99
C THR A 235 21.74 -10.50 -13.95
N GLY A 236 21.81 -11.82 -13.82
CA GLY A 236 22.62 -12.47 -12.80
C GLY A 236 22.44 -13.98 -12.73
N THR A 237 22.82 -14.58 -11.61
CA THR A 237 22.74 -16.02 -11.38
C THR A 237 21.82 -16.32 -10.21
N VAL A 238 20.93 -17.29 -10.39
CA VAL A 238 20.09 -17.82 -9.32
C VAL A 238 20.98 -18.59 -8.34
N GLU A 239 21.21 -18.04 -7.15
CA GLU A 239 22.04 -18.68 -6.12
C GLU A 239 21.27 -19.80 -5.41
N ALA A 240 20.01 -19.54 -5.09
CA ALA A 240 19.19 -20.46 -4.28
C ALA A 240 17.69 -20.27 -4.55
N VAL A 241 16.91 -21.31 -4.22
CA VAL A 241 15.46 -21.26 -4.04
C VAL A 241 15.17 -21.78 -2.64
N GLU A 242 14.92 -20.88 -1.68
CA GLU A 242 14.87 -21.21 -0.25
C GLU A 242 13.88 -20.34 0.53
N LEU A 243 13.61 -20.72 1.79
CA LEU A 243 12.78 -19.93 2.69
C LEU A 243 13.54 -18.67 3.16
N ARG A 244 12.97 -17.49 2.91
CA ARG A 244 13.50 -16.19 3.34
C ARG A 244 12.44 -15.36 4.09
N PRO A 245 12.85 -14.37 4.90
CA PRO A 245 11.92 -13.42 5.51
C PRO A 245 11.07 -12.69 4.48
N HIS A 246 9.76 -12.70 4.66
CA HIS A 246 8.80 -11.94 3.87
C HIS A 246 8.34 -10.70 4.67
N PRO A 247 8.05 -9.56 4.00
CA PRO A 247 7.49 -8.34 4.60
C PRO A 247 6.23 -8.50 5.49
N ASN A 248 5.57 -9.67 5.46
CA ASN A 248 4.37 -9.97 6.23
C ASN A 248 4.69 -10.67 7.57
N GLY A 249 5.98 -10.81 7.90
CA GLY A 249 6.46 -11.43 9.14
C GLY A 249 6.54 -12.96 9.12
N LYS A 250 6.33 -13.62 7.98
CA LYS A 250 6.50 -15.06 7.79
C LYS A 250 7.72 -15.37 6.93
N LEU A 251 8.18 -16.62 6.97
CA LEU A 251 9.09 -17.14 5.95
C LEU A 251 8.30 -17.49 4.69
N ALA A 252 8.88 -17.22 3.52
CA ALA A 252 8.32 -17.56 2.22
C ALA A 252 9.40 -18.13 1.30
N GLU A 253 9.02 -19.12 0.50
CA GLU A 253 9.88 -19.64 -0.57
C GLU A 253 10.21 -18.50 -1.55
N SER A 254 11.49 -18.31 -1.80
CA SER A 254 12.03 -17.15 -2.49
C SER A 254 13.15 -17.57 -3.42
N ILE A 255 13.24 -16.89 -4.57
CA ILE A 255 14.36 -17.02 -5.51
C ILE A 255 15.42 -15.98 -5.10
N VAL A 256 16.66 -16.43 -4.88
CA VAL A 256 17.79 -15.55 -4.58
C VAL A 256 18.63 -15.40 -5.84
N ILE A 257 18.87 -14.15 -6.25
CA ILE A 257 19.66 -13.83 -7.44
C ILE A 257 20.86 -12.98 -7.02
N ALA A 258 22.06 -13.46 -7.30
CA ALA A 258 23.26 -12.64 -7.29
C ALA A 258 23.39 -11.91 -8.62
N ILE A 259 23.68 -10.62 -8.56
CA ILE A 259 23.87 -9.81 -9.75
C ILE A 259 25.13 -10.22 -10.52
N ASP A 260 25.08 -10.20 -11.84
CA ASP A 260 26.30 -10.15 -12.64
C ASP A 260 26.84 -8.72 -12.64
N ALA A 261 27.99 -8.53 -11.97
CA ALA A 261 28.64 -7.24 -11.80
C ALA A 261 29.09 -6.58 -13.11
N PHE A 262 29.20 -7.34 -14.20
CA PHE A 262 29.63 -6.83 -15.51
C PHE A 262 28.49 -6.67 -16.51
N ALA A 263 27.27 -7.11 -16.16
CA ALA A 263 26.11 -6.94 -17.03
C ALA A 263 25.64 -5.46 -17.06
N SER A 264 25.23 -4.96 -18.23
CA SER A 264 24.72 -3.59 -18.40
C SER A 264 23.44 -3.32 -17.60
N GLN A 265 22.73 -4.38 -17.20
CA GLN A 265 21.40 -4.32 -16.59
C GLN A 265 20.37 -3.60 -17.46
N GLU A 266 20.62 -3.49 -18.76
CA GLU A 266 19.62 -3.09 -19.74
C GLU A 266 18.66 -4.26 -19.95
N MET A 267 17.38 -3.95 -20.15
CA MET A 267 16.47 -4.97 -20.66
C MET A 267 16.79 -5.19 -22.13
N GLN A 268 16.88 -6.44 -22.54
CA GLN A 268 16.99 -6.75 -23.96
C GLN A 268 15.72 -6.29 -24.68
N GLU A 269 15.89 -5.74 -25.87
CA GLU A 269 14.74 -5.50 -26.74
C GLU A 269 14.00 -6.82 -26.96
N PRO A 270 12.66 -6.82 -26.92
CA PRO A 270 11.90 -8.00 -27.26
C PRO A 270 12.33 -8.47 -28.63
N GLN A 271 12.81 -9.71 -28.74
CA GLN A 271 12.97 -10.31 -30.05
C GLN A 271 11.57 -10.37 -30.68
N LYS A 272 11.31 -9.49 -31.66
CA LYS A 272 10.10 -9.59 -32.47
C LYS A 272 10.07 -11.00 -33.02
N PRO A 273 9.00 -11.78 -32.78
CA PRO A 273 8.95 -13.14 -33.32
C PRO A 273 9.18 -13.07 -34.82
N GLU A 274 10.15 -13.83 -35.32
CA GLU A 274 10.41 -14.00 -36.74
C GLU A 274 9.20 -14.72 -37.35
N GLY A 275 8.21 -13.94 -37.81
CA GLY A 275 6.94 -14.46 -38.32
C GLY A 275 5.77 -13.64 -37.79
N GLY A 276 5.15 -12.85 -38.67
CA GLY A 276 4.10 -11.90 -38.34
C GLY A 276 2.88 -12.51 -37.64
N ALA A 277 2.25 -11.67 -36.80
CA ALA A 277 0.84 -11.71 -36.43
C ALA A 277 0.18 -13.11 -36.35
N GLY A 278 0.57 -13.89 -35.36
CA GLY A 278 -0.09 -15.15 -35.01
C GLY A 278 -0.26 -15.27 -33.51
N GLY A 279 -1.03 -14.36 -32.90
CA GLY A 279 -1.58 -14.64 -31.56
C GLY A 279 -2.36 -15.96 -31.61
N PRO A 280 -2.46 -16.72 -30.49
CA PRO A 280 -3.08 -18.04 -30.49
C PRO A 280 -4.42 -18.01 -31.22
N ASN A 281 -4.50 -18.77 -32.32
CA ASN A 281 -5.69 -18.93 -33.14
C ASN A 281 -6.88 -19.26 -32.23
N GLY A 282 -7.76 -18.28 -32.00
CA GLY A 282 -9.02 -18.46 -31.27
C GLY A 282 -9.25 -17.63 -29.99
N SER A 283 -8.30 -16.83 -29.49
CA SER A 283 -8.57 -15.96 -28.31
C SER A 283 -9.06 -14.56 -28.70
N SER A 284 -10.04 -14.01 -27.98
CA SER A 284 -10.47 -12.62 -28.19
C SER A 284 -9.33 -11.63 -27.87
N ARG A 285 -9.40 -10.41 -28.42
CA ARG A 285 -8.40 -9.35 -28.18
C ARG A 285 -8.22 -9.05 -26.68
N ILE A 286 -9.30 -9.08 -25.91
CA ILE A 286 -9.30 -8.86 -24.46
C ILE A 286 -8.62 -10.02 -23.72
N ASP A 287 -8.87 -11.27 -24.11
CA ASP A 287 -8.25 -12.43 -23.45
C ASP A 287 -6.72 -12.42 -23.62
N GLY A 288 -6.24 -12.04 -24.80
CA GLY A 288 -4.81 -11.85 -25.05
C GLY A 288 -4.21 -10.74 -24.20
N PHE A 289 -4.90 -9.61 -24.03
CA PHE A 289 -4.46 -8.51 -23.18
C PHE A 289 -4.44 -8.90 -21.69
N VAL A 290 -5.52 -9.50 -21.17
CA VAL A 290 -5.62 -9.97 -19.78
C VAL A 290 -4.51 -10.97 -19.48
N ARG A 291 -4.25 -11.91 -20.41
CA ARG A 291 -3.13 -12.86 -20.30
C ARG A 291 -1.79 -12.15 -20.24
N ARG A 292 -1.51 -11.18 -21.14
CA ARG A 292 -0.27 -10.39 -21.08
C ARG A 292 -0.11 -9.67 -19.74
N VAL A 293 -1.17 -9.09 -19.18
CA VAL A 293 -1.12 -8.45 -17.85
C VAL A 293 -0.75 -9.46 -16.74
N GLN A 294 -1.28 -10.68 -16.81
CA GLN A 294 -0.94 -11.76 -15.87
C GLN A 294 0.51 -12.21 -16.03
N GLU A 295 0.93 -12.44 -17.27
CA GLU A 295 2.27 -12.89 -17.67
C GLU A 295 3.33 -11.83 -17.41
N ALA A 296 3.01 -10.54 -17.48
CA ALA A 296 3.91 -9.44 -17.10
C ALA A 296 4.03 -9.25 -15.57
N GLY A 297 3.25 -10.00 -14.78
CA GLY A 297 3.33 -9.95 -13.33
C GLY A 297 2.63 -8.75 -12.69
N ILE A 298 1.81 -8.01 -13.42
CA ILE A 298 1.22 -6.74 -12.94
C ILE A 298 0.13 -7.01 -11.89
N VAL A 299 0.19 -6.24 -10.80
CA VAL A 299 -0.78 -6.27 -9.70
C VAL A 299 -1.30 -4.86 -9.41
N GLY A 300 -2.31 -4.74 -8.55
CA GLY A 300 -2.77 -3.46 -8.02
C GLY A 300 -1.67 -2.84 -7.16
N LEU A 301 -1.11 -1.70 -7.60
CA LEU A 301 0.10 -1.13 -6.99
C LEU A 301 -0.18 -0.29 -5.73
N GLY A 302 -1.44 0.02 -5.44
CA GLY A 302 -1.88 0.74 -4.23
C GLY A 302 -1.85 -0.06 -2.91
N GLY A 303 -0.97 -1.05 -2.79
CA GLY A 303 -0.67 -1.76 -1.54
C GLY A 303 -1.13 -3.23 -1.47
N ALA A 304 -2.41 -3.52 -1.72
CA ALA A 304 -2.96 -4.88 -1.53
C ALA A 304 -2.41 -5.94 -2.51
N ALA A 305 -1.75 -5.51 -3.59
CA ALA A 305 -1.17 -6.38 -4.62
C ALA A 305 -2.18 -7.41 -5.15
N PHE A 306 -3.42 -7.01 -5.40
CA PHE A 306 -4.41 -7.87 -6.04
C PHE A 306 -4.04 -8.07 -7.52
N PRO A 307 -3.99 -9.30 -8.07
CA PRO A 307 -3.68 -9.51 -9.49
C PRO A 307 -4.52 -8.66 -10.44
N SER A 308 -3.88 -7.83 -11.26
CA SER A 308 -4.60 -6.85 -12.10
C SER A 308 -5.43 -7.51 -13.19
N HIS A 309 -4.94 -8.62 -13.75
CA HIS A 309 -5.66 -9.37 -14.78
C HIS A 309 -7.02 -9.88 -14.28
N VAL A 310 -7.15 -10.22 -12.99
CA VAL A 310 -8.43 -10.65 -12.41
C VAL A 310 -9.46 -9.51 -12.41
N LYS A 311 -9.03 -8.25 -12.22
CA LYS A 311 -9.91 -7.09 -12.33
C LYS A 311 -10.30 -6.77 -13.78
N LEU A 312 -9.43 -7.11 -14.73
CA LEU A 312 -9.63 -6.88 -16.16
C LEU A 312 -10.42 -8.01 -16.84
N GLN A 313 -10.50 -9.19 -16.21
CA GLN A 313 -11.34 -10.27 -16.69
C GLN A 313 -12.82 -9.94 -16.46
N VAL A 314 -13.53 -9.67 -17.55
CA VAL A 314 -14.98 -9.48 -17.53
C VAL A 314 -15.66 -10.84 -17.73
N PRO A 315 -16.46 -11.34 -16.75
CA PRO A 315 -17.22 -12.57 -16.92
C PRO A 315 -18.30 -12.42 -18.00
N GLU A 316 -18.68 -13.53 -18.62
CA GLU A 316 -19.75 -13.57 -19.62
C GLU A 316 -21.06 -12.95 -19.07
N GLY A 317 -21.72 -12.15 -19.89
CA GLY A 317 -22.94 -11.42 -19.53
C GLY A 317 -22.74 -10.18 -18.67
N LYS A 318 -21.52 -9.90 -18.18
CA LYS A 318 -21.17 -8.61 -17.57
C LYS A 318 -20.48 -7.70 -18.57
N LYS A 319 -20.48 -6.41 -18.28
CA LYS A 319 -19.76 -5.39 -19.04
C LYS A 319 -19.17 -4.35 -18.11
N VAL A 320 -18.24 -3.57 -18.64
CA VAL A 320 -17.65 -2.42 -17.96
C VAL A 320 -18.01 -1.19 -18.77
N THR A 321 -18.59 -0.19 -18.11
CA THR A 321 -18.91 1.10 -18.73
C THR A 321 -18.00 2.21 -18.22
N THR A 322 -17.44 2.02 -17.02
CA THR A 322 -16.63 3.03 -16.33
C THR A 322 -15.34 2.44 -15.77
N VAL A 323 -14.23 3.12 -16.01
CA VAL A 323 -12.95 2.85 -15.36
C VAL A 323 -12.62 4.01 -14.41
N VAL A 324 -12.10 3.70 -13.23
CA VAL A 324 -11.64 4.69 -12.26
C VAL A 324 -10.19 4.42 -11.91
N LEU A 325 -9.34 5.43 -11.99
CA LEU A 325 -7.99 5.41 -11.43
C LEU A 325 -7.95 6.11 -10.08
N ASN A 326 -7.39 5.40 -9.10
CA ASN A 326 -7.10 5.90 -7.78
C ASN A 326 -5.71 6.56 -7.77
N GLY A 327 -5.70 7.90 -7.76
CA GLY A 327 -4.53 8.75 -7.50
C GLY A 327 -4.63 9.48 -6.16
N CYS A 328 -5.44 8.98 -5.21
CA CYS A 328 -5.67 9.68 -3.95
C CYS A 328 -4.43 9.66 -3.06
N GLU A 329 -3.78 8.50 -2.91
CA GLU A 329 -2.64 8.30 -2.01
C GLU A 329 -2.87 8.93 -0.62
N CYS A 330 -3.97 8.53 0.01
CA CYS A 330 -4.45 9.09 1.27
C CYS A 330 -3.64 8.63 2.50
N GLU A 331 -2.69 7.71 2.33
CA GLU A 331 -1.82 7.25 3.40
C GLU A 331 -0.84 8.38 3.77
N PRO A 332 -0.73 8.77 5.05
CA PRO A 332 0.25 9.78 5.47
C PRO A 332 1.68 9.38 5.11
N TYR A 333 2.56 10.36 4.99
CA TYR A 333 3.98 10.26 4.62
C TYR A 333 4.27 9.83 3.18
N LEU A 334 3.46 8.98 2.56
CA LEU A 334 3.75 8.45 1.23
C LEU A 334 3.51 9.49 0.14
N THR A 335 4.35 9.50 -0.90
CA THR A 335 4.28 10.42 -2.05
C THR A 335 4.64 9.75 -3.39
N CYS A 336 4.75 8.42 -3.44
CA CYS A 336 5.18 7.68 -4.62
C CYS A 336 4.18 7.79 -5.78
N ASP A 337 2.88 7.69 -5.51
CA ASP A 337 1.82 7.85 -6.52
C ASP A 337 1.69 9.30 -6.94
N HIS A 338 1.89 10.25 -6.01
CA HIS A 338 1.96 11.69 -6.34
C HIS A 338 3.04 11.94 -7.38
N ARG A 339 4.27 11.45 -7.14
CA ARG A 339 5.35 11.59 -8.11
C ARG A 339 5.08 10.82 -9.41
N VAL A 340 4.54 9.60 -9.36
CA VAL A 340 4.16 8.91 -10.61
C VAL A 340 3.18 9.74 -11.45
N MET A 341 2.23 10.46 -10.84
CA MET A 341 1.32 11.34 -11.58
C MET A 341 1.98 12.60 -12.15
N LEU A 342 3.16 13.00 -11.66
CA LEU A 342 3.91 14.14 -12.16
C LEU A 342 4.90 13.72 -13.25
N GLU A 343 5.75 12.74 -12.96
CA GLU A 343 6.81 12.29 -13.87
C GLU A 343 6.30 11.35 -14.98
N ASP A 344 5.33 10.49 -14.68
CA ASP A 344 4.77 9.50 -15.62
C ASP A 344 3.32 9.84 -16.02
N ALA A 345 2.91 11.11 -15.94
CA ALA A 345 1.54 11.57 -16.20
C ALA A 345 0.98 11.05 -17.54
N ASP A 346 1.81 11.11 -18.58
CA ASP A 346 1.49 10.66 -19.93
C ASP A 346 1.26 9.14 -19.98
N LYS A 347 2.09 8.34 -19.30
CA LYS A 347 1.88 6.90 -19.14
C LYS A 347 0.60 6.57 -18.36
N VAL A 348 0.28 7.35 -17.32
CA VAL A 348 -0.97 7.18 -16.55
C VAL A 348 -2.19 7.38 -17.45
N VAL A 349 -2.20 8.45 -18.26
CA VAL A 349 -3.29 8.74 -19.20
C VAL A 349 -3.37 7.67 -20.31
N ARG A 350 -2.24 7.24 -20.88
CA ARG A 350 -2.23 6.17 -21.88
C ARG A 350 -2.67 4.83 -21.31
N GLY A 351 -2.20 4.46 -20.12
CA GLY A 351 -2.62 3.28 -19.39
C GLY A 351 -4.13 3.27 -19.14
N MET A 352 -4.70 4.42 -18.78
CA MET A 352 -6.15 4.59 -18.66
C MET A 352 -6.87 4.27 -19.97
N ARG A 353 -6.42 4.87 -21.08
CA ARG A 353 -7.00 4.63 -22.40
C ARG A 353 -6.91 3.18 -22.84
N LEU A 354 -5.77 2.53 -22.62
CA LEU A 354 -5.57 1.11 -22.92
C LEU A 354 -6.58 0.26 -22.14
N ILE A 355 -6.72 0.49 -20.84
CA ILE A 355 -7.70 -0.24 -20.01
C ILE A 355 -9.13 0.00 -20.53
N MET A 356 -9.50 1.25 -20.79
CA MET A 356 -10.83 1.58 -21.31
C MET A 356 -11.12 0.92 -22.66
N GLN A 357 -10.17 0.97 -23.59
CA GLN A 357 -10.31 0.35 -24.92
C GLN A 357 -10.49 -1.16 -24.82
N GLN A 358 -9.70 -1.83 -23.96
CA GLN A 358 -9.77 -3.29 -23.81
C GLN A 358 -11.07 -3.74 -23.15
N LEU A 359 -11.61 -2.93 -22.24
CA LEU A 359 -12.86 -3.22 -21.53
C LEU A 359 -14.12 -2.71 -22.25
N GLY A 360 -13.96 -1.93 -23.32
CA GLY A 360 -15.08 -1.26 -24.00
C GLY A 360 -15.76 -0.18 -23.15
N ALA A 361 -15.03 0.42 -22.20
CA ALA A 361 -15.57 1.42 -21.30
C ALA A 361 -15.66 2.80 -21.97
N ALA A 362 -16.82 3.45 -21.82
CA ALA A 362 -17.07 4.78 -22.41
C ALA A 362 -16.56 5.93 -21.53
N HIS A 363 -16.45 5.70 -20.22
CA HIS A 363 -16.11 6.74 -19.25
C HIS A 363 -14.89 6.35 -18.40
N GLY A 364 -14.04 7.34 -18.16
CA GLY A 364 -12.85 7.23 -17.37
C GLY A 364 -12.74 8.36 -16.35
N TYR A 365 -12.41 8.04 -15.10
CA TYR A 365 -12.20 9.04 -14.06
C TYR A 365 -10.86 8.83 -13.36
N ILE A 366 -10.09 9.89 -13.14
CA ILE A 366 -8.88 9.87 -12.32
C ILE A 366 -9.15 10.71 -11.07
N GLY A 367 -9.31 10.04 -9.92
CA GLY A 367 -9.58 10.70 -8.64
C GLY A 367 -8.29 11.04 -7.91
N VAL A 368 -8.05 12.34 -7.67
CA VAL A 368 -6.83 12.86 -7.04
C VAL A 368 -7.22 13.81 -5.91
N GLU A 369 -6.61 13.65 -4.73
CA GLU A 369 -6.86 14.55 -3.60
C GLU A 369 -6.30 15.96 -3.86
N ARG A 370 -7.00 16.99 -3.38
CA ARG A 370 -6.71 18.39 -3.71
C ARG A 370 -5.36 18.90 -3.17
N ASN A 371 -4.75 18.24 -2.19
CA ASN A 371 -3.39 18.52 -1.73
C ASN A 371 -2.32 18.28 -2.80
N LYS A 372 -2.65 17.62 -3.92
CA LYS A 372 -1.75 17.33 -5.05
C LYS A 372 -2.19 18.12 -6.29
N SER A 373 -2.34 19.43 -6.14
CA SER A 373 -2.86 20.30 -7.22
C SER A 373 -1.96 20.31 -8.45
N ASP A 374 -0.65 20.22 -8.24
CA ASP A 374 0.36 20.04 -9.28
C ASP A 374 0.11 18.77 -10.11
N ALA A 375 -0.14 17.62 -9.47
CA ALA A 375 -0.46 16.37 -10.16
C ALA A 375 -1.76 16.48 -10.97
N ILE A 376 -2.78 17.16 -10.43
CA ILE A 376 -4.05 17.41 -11.14
C ILE A 376 -3.79 18.24 -12.41
N GLU A 377 -2.98 19.29 -12.31
CA GLU A 377 -2.63 20.16 -13.43
C GLU A 377 -1.80 19.40 -14.49
N THR A 378 -0.79 18.64 -14.07
CA THR A 378 0.04 17.84 -14.97
C THR A 378 -0.76 16.77 -15.71
N LEU A 379 -1.65 16.04 -15.01
CA LEU A 379 -2.52 15.04 -15.63
C LEU A 379 -3.49 15.67 -16.64
N ARG A 380 -4.04 16.86 -16.34
CA ARG A 380 -4.89 17.60 -17.29
C ARG A 380 -4.13 18.02 -18.53
N ALA A 381 -2.90 18.52 -18.38
CA ALA A 381 -2.04 18.88 -19.48
C ALA A 381 -1.71 17.66 -20.36
N ALA A 382 -1.32 16.53 -19.74
CA ALA A 382 -1.05 15.28 -20.44
C ALA A 382 -2.29 14.76 -21.19
N LEU A 383 -3.48 14.86 -20.58
CA LEU A 383 -4.74 14.48 -21.22
C LEU A 383 -5.04 15.36 -22.45
N SER A 384 -4.90 16.68 -22.33
CA SER A 384 -5.14 17.61 -23.46
C SER A 384 -4.20 17.36 -24.64
N GLN A 385 -2.92 17.06 -24.38
CA GLN A 385 -1.96 16.70 -25.42
C GLN A 385 -2.35 15.39 -26.12
N ASN A 386 -2.83 14.41 -25.35
CA ASN A 386 -3.26 13.11 -25.86
C ASN A 386 -4.62 13.16 -26.61
N ASP A 387 -5.50 14.11 -26.29
CA ASP A 387 -6.84 14.32 -26.91
C ASP A 387 -6.77 15.13 -28.23
N SER A 388 -5.61 15.66 -28.60
CA SER A 388 -5.41 16.51 -29.79
C SER A 388 -5.63 15.80 -31.14
N GLN A 389 -5.88 14.49 -31.14
CA GLN A 389 -6.34 13.72 -32.30
C GLN A 389 -7.84 13.43 -32.14
N ASN A 390 -8.63 14.09 -32.98
CA ASN A 390 -10.09 14.08 -33.03
C ASN A 390 -10.60 12.69 -33.48
N ASP A 391 -10.53 11.72 -32.56
CA ASP A 391 -11.04 10.37 -32.74
C ASP A 391 -12.33 10.24 -31.94
N SER A 392 -13.47 10.38 -32.63
CA SER A 392 -14.82 10.29 -32.09
C SER A 392 -15.13 8.95 -31.41
N GLN A 393 -14.24 7.94 -31.53
CA GLN A 393 -14.35 6.65 -30.87
C GLN A 393 -13.64 6.58 -29.51
N LYS A 394 -12.91 7.62 -29.07
CA LYS A 394 -12.29 7.64 -27.73
C LYS A 394 -13.33 7.94 -26.65
N GLY A 395 -13.44 7.05 -25.67
CA GLY A 395 -14.21 7.31 -24.45
C GLY A 395 -13.69 8.53 -23.67
N SER A 396 -14.55 9.18 -22.90
CA SER A 396 -14.23 10.41 -22.16
C SER A 396 -13.40 10.12 -20.91
N ILE A 397 -12.34 10.89 -20.67
CA ILE A 397 -11.56 10.85 -19.42
C ILE A 397 -11.70 12.17 -18.66
N GLU A 398 -11.92 12.12 -17.35
CA GLU A 398 -12.01 13.30 -16.49
C GLU A 398 -11.11 13.18 -15.25
N ILE A 399 -10.45 14.29 -14.88
CA ILE A 399 -9.63 14.37 -13.66
C ILE A 399 -10.44 15.06 -12.56
N ILE A 400 -10.78 14.30 -11.53
CA ILE A 400 -11.64 14.73 -10.42
C ILE A 400 -10.78 15.08 -9.21
N ALA A 401 -10.84 16.35 -8.79
CA ALA A 401 -10.24 16.80 -7.55
C ALA A 401 -11.12 16.40 -6.36
N LEU A 402 -10.56 15.68 -5.39
CA LEU A 402 -11.27 15.12 -4.23
C LEU A 402 -10.86 15.82 -2.94
N GLN A 403 -11.71 15.74 -1.92
CA GLN A 403 -11.36 16.17 -0.57
C GLN A 403 -10.25 15.29 0.01
N VAL A 404 -9.32 15.90 0.76
CA VAL A 404 -8.29 15.15 1.50
C VAL A 404 -8.95 14.46 2.70
N LYS A 405 -9.06 13.12 2.64
CA LYS A 405 -9.74 12.33 3.67
C LYS A 405 -9.24 10.89 3.66
N TYR A 406 -9.06 10.29 4.82
CA TYR A 406 -8.70 8.87 4.89
C TYR A 406 -9.92 8.01 5.26
N PRO A 407 -10.18 6.86 4.59
CA PRO A 407 -9.44 6.28 3.46
C PRO A 407 -10.07 6.57 2.08
N GLN A 408 -9.94 7.79 1.53
CA GLN A 408 -10.51 8.18 0.22
C GLN A 408 -10.05 7.26 -0.93
N GLY A 409 -8.82 6.76 -0.86
CA GLY A 409 -8.27 5.81 -1.83
C GLY A 409 -8.79 4.37 -1.70
N ALA A 410 -9.64 4.05 -0.72
CA ALA A 410 -10.27 2.73 -0.69
C ALA A 410 -11.29 2.62 -1.83
N GLU A 411 -11.23 1.51 -2.58
CA GLU A 411 -12.01 1.31 -3.82
C GLU A 411 -13.50 1.69 -3.69
N LYS A 412 -14.18 1.22 -2.64
CA LYS A 412 -15.60 1.52 -2.41
C LYS A 412 -15.85 3.00 -2.07
N MET A 413 -14.92 3.65 -1.37
CA MET A 413 -15.03 5.06 -0.97
C MET A 413 -14.74 5.98 -2.15
N LEU A 414 -13.81 5.59 -3.02
CA LEU A 414 -13.51 6.31 -4.25
C LEU A 414 -14.70 6.28 -5.22
N ILE A 415 -15.36 5.13 -5.37
CA ILE A 415 -16.57 5.01 -6.19
C ILE A 415 -17.70 5.91 -5.62
N ASP A 416 -17.96 5.87 -4.32
CA ASP A 416 -18.98 6.72 -3.68
C ASP A 416 -18.65 8.21 -3.84
N ALA A 417 -17.37 8.59 -3.74
CA ALA A 417 -16.96 9.98 -3.90
C ALA A 417 -17.04 10.47 -5.35
N VAL A 418 -16.62 9.67 -6.33
CA VAL A 418 -16.55 10.10 -7.74
C VAL A 418 -17.90 9.95 -8.44
N LEU A 419 -18.63 8.87 -8.15
CA LEU A 419 -19.82 8.46 -8.91
C LEU A 419 -21.10 8.50 -8.07
N HIS A 420 -21.02 8.73 -6.76
CA HIS A 420 -22.16 8.67 -5.83
C HIS A 420 -22.90 7.32 -5.86
N GLU A 421 -22.16 6.25 -6.13
CA GLU A 421 -22.67 4.88 -6.13
C GLU A 421 -22.06 4.05 -4.99
N ARG A 422 -22.85 3.15 -4.41
CA ARG A 422 -22.41 2.29 -3.30
C ARG A 422 -22.33 0.85 -3.75
N VAL A 423 -21.12 0.29 -3.68
CA VAL A 423 -20.90 -1.14 -3.92
C VAL A 423 -21.65 -1.95 -2.84
N PRO A 424 -22.55 -2.87 -3.23
CA PRO A 424 -23.29 -3.69 -2.27
C PRO A 424 -22.40 -4.47 -1.30
N ALA A 425 -22.94 -4.82 -0.13
CA ALA A 425 -22.25 -5.69 0.81
C ALA A 425 -21.99 -7.07 0.16
N GLY A 426 -20.75 -7.54 0.19
CA GLY A 426 -20.34 -8.77 -0.50
C GLY A 426 -20.21 -8.66 -2.02
N GLY A 427 -20.70 -7.58 -2.63
CA GLY A 427 -20.56 -7.30 -4.07
C GLY A 427 -19.19 -6.73 -4.45
N LEU A 428 -18.93 -6.72 -5.76
CA LEU A 428 -17.74 -6.18 -6.40
C LEU A 428 -18.09 -4.90 -7.18
N PRO A 429 -17.13 -3.99 -7.42
CA PRO A 429 -17.34 -2.83 -8.31
C PRO A 429 -17.90 -3.21 -9.68
N LEU A 430 -17.54 -4.39 -10.19
CA LEU A 430 -18.02 -4.90 -11.46
C LEU A 430 -19.55 -5.12 -11.48
N ASP A 431 -20.20 -5.30 -10.33
CA ASP A 431 -21.66 -5.38 -10.23
C ASP A 431 -22.34 -4.04 -10.54
N LEU A 432 -21.57 -2.94 -10.54
CA LEU A 432 -21.95 -1.61 -10.98
C LEU A 432 -21.37 -1.26 -12.36
N GLU A 433 -20.81 -2.24 -13.08
CA GLU A 433 -20.11 -2.05 -14.37
C GLU A 433 -18.87 -1.14 -14.25
N ILE A 434 -18.24 -1.10 -13.06
CA ILE A 434 -17.07 -0.27 -12.75
C ILE A 434 -15.83 -1.14 -12.50
N VAL A 435 -14.68 -0.72 -13.03
CA VAL A 435 -13.37 -1.28 -12.67
C VAL A 435 -12.47 -0.18 -12.08
N VAL A 436 -11.79 -0.49 -10.98
CA VAL A 436 -10.88 0.45 -10.31
C VAL A 436 -9.44 -0.06 -10.30
N HIS A 437 -8.53 0.76 -10.83
CA HIS A 437 -7.08 0.54 -10.76
C HIS A 437 -6.38 1.71 -10.06
N ASN A 438 -5.12 1.51 -9.68
CA ASN A 438 -4.27 2.59 -9.16
C ASN A 438 -3.51 3.25 -10.31
N VAL A 439 -3.15 4.53 -10.17
CA VAL A 439 -2.41 5.29 -11.19
C VAL A 439 -1.09 4.63 -11.59
N ALA A 440 -0.31 4.12 -10.64
CA ALA A 440 0.93 3.41 -10.94
C ALA A 440 0.68 2.05 -11.61
N THR A 441 -0.46 1.40 -11.36
CA THR A 441 -0.87 0.21 -12.13
C THR A 441 -1.16 0.55 -13.59
N ALA A 442 -1.82 1.68 -13.85
CA ALA A 442 -2.09 2.12 -15.21
C ALA A 442 -0.78 2.46 -15.95
N SER A 443 0.14 3.16 -15.29
CA SER A 443 1.48 3.44 -15.82
C SER A 443 2.24 2.14 -16.18
N ALA A 444 2.25 1.15 -15.28
CA ALA A 444 2.87 -0.15 -15.54
C ALA A 444 2.22 -0.93 -16.71
N ILE A 445 0.91 -0.79 -16.91
CA ILE A 445 0.22 -1.38 -18.07
C ILE A 445 0.65 -0.70 -19.37
N ALA A 446 0.84 0.63 -19.36
CA ALA A 446 1.36 1.34 -20.53
C ALA A 446 2.78 0.86 -20.89
N ASP A 447 3.69 0.79 -19.90
CA ASP A 447 5.05 0.30 -20.11
C ASP A 447 5.09 -1.15 -20.60
N MET A 448 4.19 -2.02 -20.12
CA MET A 448 4.06 -3.38 -20.62
C MET A 448 3.60 -3.42 -22.09
N VAL A 449 2.66 -2.57 -22.49
CA VAL A 449 2.14 -2.58 -23.86
C VAL A 449 3.15 -1.98 -24.85
N GLU A 450 3.82 -0.90 -24.46
CA GLU A 450 4.67 -0.08 -25.34
C GLU A 450 6.10 -0.62 -25.41
N ASN A 451 6.62 -1.08 -24.27
CA ASN A 451 8.03 -1.44 -24.11
C ASN A 451 8.22 -2.90 -23.69
N ASP A 452 7.14 -3.71 -23.70
CA ASP A 452 7.13 -5.10 -23.20
C ASP A 452 7.79 -5.26 -21.83
N THR A 453 7.65 -4.23 -20.98
CA THR A 453 8.28 -4.20 -19.67
C THR A 453 7.43 -4.94 -18.64
N PRO A 454 7.91 -6.06 -18.07
CA PRO A 454 7.23 -6.68 -16.93
C PRO A 454 7.39 -5.85 -15.67
N LEU A 455 6.57 -6.12 -14.65
CA LEU A 455 6.69 -5.45 -13.36
C LEU A 455 7.91 -5.98 -12.59
N ILE A 456 9.06 -5.34 -12.79
CA ILE A 456 10.35 -5.66 -12.15
C ILE A 456 10.84 -4.61 -11.17
N GLU A 457 10.24 -3.42 -11.15
CA GLU A 457 10.63 -2.31 -10.28
C GLU A 457 9.41 -1.62 -9.67
N ARG A 458 9.64 -0.88 -8.58
CA ARG A 458 8.64 -0.06 -7.91
C ARG A 458 9.19 1.31 -7.56
N VAL A 459 8.39 2.34 -7.81
CA VAL A 459 8.55 3.64 -7.15
C VAL A 459 8.02 3.51 -5.73
N ILE A 460 8.84 3.82 -4.74
CA ILE A 460 8.46 3.81 -3.33
C ILE A 460 8.90 5.10 -2.65
N THR A 461 8.20 5.51 -1.59
CA THR A 461 8.63 6.64 -0.75
C THR A 461 9.43 6.16 0.45
N VAL A 462 10.63 6.71 0.66
CA VAL A 462 11.44 6.50 1.86
C VAL A 462 11.41 7.78 2.69
N THR A 463 10.90 7.74 3.91
CA THR A 463 10.59 8.95 4.68
C THR A 463 10.46 8.68 6.18
N GLY A 464 10.09 9.71 6.93
CA GLY A 464 9.97 9.71 8.39
C GLY A 464 11.14 10.39 9.09
N ASP A 465 10.95 10.77 10.33
CA ASP A 465 11.96 11.47 11.13
C ASP A 465 13.17 10.58 11.47
N GLY A 466 13.06 9.25 11.31
CA GLY A 466 14.11 8.27 11.53
C GLY A 466 15.06 8.01 10.35
N VAL A 467 14.77 8.49 9.14
CA VAL A 467 15.67 8.34 7.97
C VAL A 467 16.54 9.59 7.79
N ARG A 468 17.79 9.44 7.32
CA ARG A 468 18.69 10.59 7.10
C ARG A 468 18.32 11.42 5.88
N ARG A 469 17.99 10.78 4.76
CA ARG A 469 17.64 11.44 3.51
C ARG A 469 16.33 10.88 2.95
N PRO A 470 15.19 11.55 3.20
CA PRO A 470 13.92 11.19 2.56
C PRO A 470 14.02 11.30 1.02
N ALA A 471 13.34 10.41 0.29
CA ALA A 471 13.35 10.36 -1.17
C ALA A 471 12.17 9.56 -1.75
N ASN A 472 11.86 9.76 -3.03
CA ASN A 472 11.05 8.83 -3.83
C ASN A 472 11.99 8.06 -4.75
N VAL A 473 11.99 6.74 -4.68
CA VAL A 473 13.05 5.90 -5.26
C VAL A 473 12.46 4.81 -6.16
N VAL A 474 13.00 4.64 -7.37
CA VAL A 474 12.79 3.44 -8.19
C VAL A 474 13.68 2.33 -7.64
N VAL A 475 13.04 1.27 -7.15
CA VAL A 475 13.69 0.14 -6.50
C VAL A 475 13.37 -1.15 -7.26
N PRO A 476 14.37 -1.92 -7.70
CA PRO A 476 14.12 -3.25 -8.25
C PRO A 476 13.51 -4.20 -7.22
N LEU A 477 12.55 -5.00 -7.66
CA LEU A 477 11.91 -5.99 -6.80
C LEU A 477 12.95 -6.94 -6.21
N GLY A 478 12.77 -7.32 -4.96
CA GLY A 478 13.69 -8.18 -4.23
C GLY A 478 14.88 -7.48 -3.58
N THR A 479 15.05 -6.18 -3.79
CA THR A 479 16.07 -5.38 -3.08
C THR A 479 15.80 -5.43 -1.56
N PRO A 480 16.78 -5.78 -0.70
CA PRO A 480 16.63 -5.70 0.75
C PRO A 480 16.35 -4.27 1.21
N ILE A 481 15.46 -4.08 2.18
CA ILE A 481 15.11 -2.72 2.66
C ILE A 481 16.31 -2.02 3.31
N ALA A 482 17.25 -2.78 3.88
CA ALA A 482 18.53 -2.27 4.37
C ALA A 482 19.30 -1.48 3.30
N ALA A 483 19.37 -2.01 2.07
CA ALA A 483 20.11 -1.38 0.98
C ALA A 483 19.40 -0.12 0.47
N VAL A 484 18.06 -0.12 0.45
CA VAL A 484 17.28 1.09 0.14
C VAL A 484 17.53 2.17 1.19
N LEU A 485 17.48 1.80 2.48
CA LEU A 485 17.77 2.73 3.57
C LEU A 485 19.19 3.28 3.47
N GLU A 486 20.18 2.44 3.17
CA GLU A 486 21.58 2.86 2.97
C GLU A 486 21.71 3.86 1.82
N HIS A 487 21.04 3.63 0.68
CA HIS A 487 20.96 4.59 -0.41
C HIS A 487 20.38 5.94 0.05
N CYS A 488 19.43 5.92 0.97
CA CYS A 488 18.84 7.09 1.64
C CYS A 488 19.68 7.61 2.84
N GLY A 489 20.98 7.30 2.88
CA GLY A 489 21.91 7.74 3.93
C GLY A 489 21.80 6.96 5.25
N GLY A 490 21.02 5.90 5.30
CA GLY A 490 20.80 5.05 6.46
C GLY A 490 19.81 5.61 7.47
N LEU A 491 19.69 4.90 8.58
CA LEU A 491 18.87 5.29 9.72
C LEU A 491 19.62 6.29 10.63
N LYS A 492 18.86 7.18 11.26
CA LYS A 492 19.35 8.00 12.37
C LYS A 492 19.52 7.15 13.62
N PRO A 493 20.43 7.49 14.56
CA PRO A 493 20.62 6.75 15.81
C PRO A 493 19.34 6.67 16.67
N GLU A 494 18.45 7.65 16.52
CA GLU A 494 17.19 7.73 17.25
C GLU A 494 16.08 6.89 16.63
N ALA A 495 16.26 6.30 15.45
CA ALA A 495 15.24 5.49 14.80
C ALA A 495 14.82 4.29 15.67
N ARG A 496 13.52 4.11 15.89
CA ARG A 496 12.96 3.06 16.75
C ARG A 496 12.02 2.10 16.03
N GLN A 497 11.47 2.49 14.88
CA GLN A 497 10.52 1.68 14.15
C GLN A 497 10.69 1.88 12.64
N VAL A 498 10.70 0.79 11.88
CA VAL A 498 10.61 0.80 10.42
C VAL A 498 9.31 0.10 10.01
N ILE A 499 8.55 0.75 9.14
CA ILE A 499 7.25 0.29 8.64
C ILE A 499 7.31 0.21 7.12
N LEU A 500 6.87 -0.90 6.54
CA LEU A 500 6.63 -1.00 5.10
C LEU A 500 5.19 -0.60 4.78
N GLY A 501 5.04 0.36 3.87
CA GLY A 501 3.80 1.12 3.69
C GLY A 501 3.77 2.35 4.57
N GLY A 502 2.58 2.83 4.92
CA GLY A 502 2.40 3.98 5.80
C GLY A 502 1.88 3.64 7.20
N PRO A 503 1.60 4.66 8.01
CA PRO A 503 1.26 4.52 9.42
C PRO A 503 -0.09 3.84 9.71
N MET A 504 -1.03 3.84 8.77
CA MET A 504 -2.38 3.32 8.97
C MET A 504 -2.46 1.83 8.65
N MET A 505 -1.94 1.43 7.49
CA MET A 505 -2.06 0.06 6.97
C MET A 505 -0.74 -0.71 6.93
N GLY A 506 0.39 -0.04 7.09
CA GLY A 506 1.72 -0.64 6.95
C GLY A 506 2.04 -1.69 8.01
N VAL A 507 3.10 -2.45 7.73
CA VAL A 507 3.58 -3.53 8.60
C VAL A 507 4.93 -3.14 9.19
N ALA A 508 4.99 -3.08 10.51
CA ALA A 508 6.23 -2.87 11.24
C ALA A 508 7.18 -4.06 11.00
N GLN A 509 8.43 -3.76 10.65
CA GLN A 509 9.45 -4.77 10.35
C GLN A 509 10.29 -5.07 11.58
N LYS A 510 10.64 -6.35 11.74
CA LYS A 510 11.54 -6.84 12.79
C LYS A 510 13.01 -6.80 12.36
N GLU A 511 13.24 -6.96 11.07
CA GLU A 511 14.56 -7.11 10.44
C GLU A 511 14.59 -6.29 9.14
N LEU A 512 15.78 -5.89 8.71
CA LEU A 512 15.96 -5.04 7.51
C LEU A 512 16.36 -5.82 6.25
N ASP A 513 16.56 -7.13 6.36
CA ASP A 513 16.88 -8.00 5.21
C ASP A 513 15.62 -8.45 4.44
N VAL A 514 14.43 -8.00 4.88
CA VAL A 514 13.19 -8.23 4.13
C VAL A 514 13.24 -7.50 2.78
N PRO A 515 12.75 -8.12 1.70
CA PRO A 515 12.80 -7.52 0.36
C PRO A 515 11.68 -6.51 0.11
N VAL A 516 11.94 -5.54 -0.76
CA VAL A 516 10.90 -4.79 -1.47
C VAL A 516 10.17 -5.74 -2.41
N VAL A 517 8.86 -5.89 -2.22
CA VAL A 517 7.99 -6.73 -3.06
C VAL A 517 7.03 -5.86 -3.83
N LYS A 518 6.26 -6.46 -4.77
CA LYS A 518 5.21 -5.73 -5.50
C LYS A 518 4.38 -4.89 -4.52
N GLY A 519 3.78 -5.43 -3.47
CA GLY A 519 2.93 -4.63 -2.55
C GLY A 519 3.59 -3.43 -1.82
N THR A 520 4.90 -3.21 -1.88
CA THR A 520 5.57 -2.13 -1.17
C THR A 520 5.33 -0.77 -1.85
N SER A 521 4.78 0.18 -1.09
CA SER A 521 4.60 1.59 -1.51
C SER A 521 5.55 2.56 -0.79
N GLY A 522 6.13 2.17 0.34
CA GLY A 522 7.07 3.01 1.06
C GLY A 522 7.79 2.31 2.21
N ILE A 523 8.81 2.99 2.71
CA ILE A 523 9.59 2.65 3.90
C ILE A 523 9.53 3.88 4.83
N LEU A 524 8.80 3.74 5.92
CA LEU A 524 8.63 4.79 6.93
C LEU A 524 9.48 4.45 8.16
N ALA A 525 10.48 5.29 8.45
CA ALA A 525 11.33 5.18 9.63
C ALA A 525 10.95 6.24 10.67
N LEU A 526 10.54 5.82 11.86
CA LEU A 526 10.09 6.71 12.94
C LEU A 526 11.06 6.70 14.13
N THR A 527 11.33 7.86 14.72
CA THR A 527 12.06 7.97 16.00
C THR A 527 11.16 7.67 17.20
N GLN A 528 9.85 7.84 17.04
CA GLN A 528 8.85 7.48 18.04
C GLN A 528 7.93 6.40 17.46
N PRO A 529 7.80 5.24 18.12
CA PRO A 529 6.88 4.23 17.63
C PRO A 529 5.44 4.75 17.74
N GLN A 530 4.57 4.39 16.80
CA GLN A 530 3.17 4.86 16.80
C GLN A 530 2.38 4.50 18.06
N ARG A 531 2.84 3.50 18.81
CA ARG A 531 2.21 3.02 20.04
C ARG A 531 3.20 3.09 21.18
N VAL A 532 3.24 4.24 21.84
CA VAL A 532 3.98 4.44 23.10
C VAL A 532 3.10 4.11 24.31
N VAL A 533 1.77 4.21 24.16
CA VAL A 533 0.80 4.03 25.26
C VAL A 533 0.16 2.64 25.21
N GLY A 534 0.14 1.97 26.36
CA GLY A 534 -0.53 0.68 26.52
C GLY A 534 -2.05 0.78 26.33
N GLU A 535 -2.66 -0.31 25.88
CA GLU A 535 -4.12 -0.41 25.77
C GLU A 535 -4.81 -0.08 27.12
N GLN A 536 -5.87 0.72 27.05
CA GLN A 536 -6.77 1.02 28.17
C GLN A 536 -8.17 0.42 27.95
N PRO A 537 -8.99 0.26 29.01
CA PRO A 537 -10.38 -0.17 28.86
C PRO A 537 -11.20 0.75 27.94
N CYS A 538 -12.13 0.16 27.20
CA CYS A 538 -13.04 0.91 26.33
C CYS A 538 -13.97 1.80 27.14
N ILE A 539 -13.91 3.12 26.91
CA ILE A 539 -14.79 4.11 27.56
C ILE A 539 -16.12 4.34 26.83
N ARG A 540 -16.41 3.55 25.78
CA ARG A 540 -17.66 3.62 24.99
C ARG A 540 -17.97 5.02 24.39
N CYS A 541 -16.94 5.75 23.98
CA CYS A 541 -17.08 7.12 23.46
C CYS A 541 -17.71 7.26 22.06
N GLY A 542 -18.03 6.17 21.35
CA GLY A 542 -18.64 6.23 20.02
C GLY A 542 -17.69 6.54 18.85
N ARG A 543 -16.54 7.20 19.06
CA ARG A 543 -15.62 7.66 18.00
C ARG A 543 -15.28 6.64 16.91
N CYS A 544 -15.12 5.36 17.27
CA CYS A 544 -14.82 4.31 16.29
C CYS A 544 -15.97 3.98 15.33
N LEU A 545 -17.23 4.29 15.70
CA LEU A 545 -18.40 4.17 14.84
C LEU A 545 -18.42 5.34 13.84
N ASP A 546 -18.22 6.58 14.34
CA ASP A 546 -18.15 7.80 13.52
C ASP A 546 -17.00 7.73 12.49
N ALA A 547 -15.87 7.14 12.89
CA ALA A 547 -14.72 6.97 12.00
C ALA A 547 -14.86 5.81 10.99
N CYS A 548 -15.81 4.88 11.17
CA CYS A 548 -15.89 3.69 10.33
C CYS A 548 -16.56 4.00 8.98
N PRO A 549 -15.84 3.93 7.84
CA PRO A 549 -16.42 4.19 6.52
C PRO A 549 -17.50 3.18 6.11
N MET A 550 -17.44 1.96 6.67
CA MET A 550 -18.40 0.89 6.39
C MET A 550 -19.58 0.87 7.38
N PHE A 551 -19.67 1.86 8.27
CA PHE A 551 -20.73 1.96 9.29
C PHE A 551 -20.81 0.71 10.20
N LEU A 552 -19.69 0.01 10.38
CA LEU A 552 -19.60 -1.11 11.32
C LEU A 552 -19.49 -0.59 12.75
N ASN A 553 -19.62 -1.49 13.73
CA ASN A 553 -19.32 -1.21 15.13
C ASN A 553 -17.99 -1.91 15.54
N PRO A 554 -16.83 -1.24 15.40
CA PRO A 554 -15.53 -1.87 15.68
C PRO A 554 -15.37 -2.28 17.13
N ALA A 555 -15.91 -1.51 18.08
CA ALA A 555 -15.85 -1.84 19.50
C ALA A 555 -16.59 -3.15 19.80
N ARG A 556 -17.77 -3.35 19.20
CA ARG A 556 -18.53 -4.60 19.32
C ARG A 556 -17.79 -5.77 18.69
N LEU A 557 -17.24 -5.59 17.48
CA LEU A 557 -16.45 -6.62 16.81
C LEU A 557 -15.25 -7.04 17.68
N ALA A 558 -14.52 -6.07 18.24
CA ALA A 558 -13.39 -6.35 19.13
C ALA A 558 -13.80 -7.13 20.39
N GLN A 559 -14.95 -6.80 21.00
CA GLN A 559 -15.49 -7.57 22.12
C GLN A 559 -15.84 -9.01 21.73
N LEU A 560 -16.46 -9.21 20.58
CA LEU A 560 -16.81 -10.55 20.08
C LEU A 560 -15.56 -11.39 19.83
N VAL A 561 -14.49 -10.78 19.30
CA VAL A 561 -13.20 -11.46 19.12
C VAL A 561 -12.61 -11.89 20.46
N ARG A 562 -12.57 -11.00 21.45
CA ARG A 562 -12.04 -11.31 22.80
C ARG A 562 -12.79 -12.43 23.49
N ASN A 563 -14.09 -12.53 23.22
CA ASN A 563 -14.97 -13.55 23.80
C ASN A 563 -15.11 -14.79 22.89
N GLU A 564 -14.30 -14.90 21.84
CA GLU A 564 -14.28 -16.02 20.90
C GLU A 564 -15.64 -16.33 20.21
N ARG A 565 -16.50 -15.31 20.06
CA ARG A 565 -17.86 -15.44 19.52
C ARG A 565 -17.88 -15.36 17.99
N ALA A 566 -17.38 -16.39 17.30
CA ALA A 566 -17.23 -16.41 15.85
C ALA A 566 -18.53 -16.21 15.06
N GLU A 567 -19.64 -16.85 15.43
CA GLU A 567 -20.94 -16.68 14.78
C GLU A 567 -21.44 -15.24 14.86
N GLY A 568 -21.27 -14.61 16.03
CA GLY A 568 -21.62 -13.21 16.24
C GLY A 568 -20.83 -12.27 15.32
N LEU A 569 -19.58 -12.59 14.98
CA LEU A 569 -18.80 -11.78 14.04
C LEU A 569 -19.41 -11.78 12.63
N LEU A 570 -19.97 -12.91 12.19
CA LEU A 570 -20.67 -13.01 10.90
C LEU A 570 -21.97 -12.20 10.92
N SER A 571 -22.77 -12.33 11.97
CA SER A 571 -24.00 -11.54 12.16
C SER A 571 -23.75 -10.03 12.24
N HIS A 572 -22.54 -9.62 12.66
CA HIS A 572 -22.09 -8.23 12.68
C HIS A 572 -21.23 -7.84 11.45
N HIS A 573 -21.27 -8.62 10.37
CA HIS A 573 -20.65 -8.32 9.08
C HIS A 573 -19.14 -8.03 9.14
N VAL A 574 -18.39 -8.78 9.98
CA VAL A 574 -16.93 -8.59 10.12
C VAL A 574 -16.18 -8.64 8.77
N MET A 575 -16.70 -9.41 7.82
CA MET A 575 -16.11 -9.60 6.49
C MET A 575 -16.22 -8.34 5.59
N SER A 576 -17.12 -7.41 5.91
CA SER A 576 -17.26 -6.13 5.20
C SER A 576 -16.16 -5.14 5.57
N CYS A 577 -15.46 -5.34 6.69
CA CYS A 577 -14.32 -4.49 7.06
C CYS A 577 -13.18 -4.68 6.04
N PHE A 578 -12.53 -3.61 5.60
CA PHE A 578 -11.33 -3.68 4.74
C PHE A 578 -10.04 -3.26 5.46
N GLU A 579 -10.06 -3.22 6.79
CA GLU A 579 -8.87 -3.08 7.65
C GLU A 579 -8.08 -1.77 7.49
N CYS A 580 -8.76 -0.66 7.18
CA CYS A 580 -8.15 0.68 7.06
C CYS A 580 -7.65 1.30 8.38
N ALA A 581 -7.87 0.66 9.52
CA ALA A 581 -7.41 1.18 10.81
C ALA A 581 -7.96 2.55 11.27
N SER A 582 -8.88 3.22 10.55
CA SER A 582 -9.49 4.49 10.98
C SER A 582 -10.03 4.43 12.42
N CYS A 583 -10.66 3.31 12.78
CA CYS A 583 -11.17 3.06 14.12
C CYS A 583 -10.07 2.98 15.19
N SER A 584 -8.89 2.42 14.85
CA SER A 584 -7.77 2.28 15.79
C SER A 584 -7.05 3.61 15.97
N PHE A 585 -6.97 4.42 14.92
CA PHE A 585 -6.40 5.76 14.94
C PHE A 585 -7.16 6.69 15.92
N VAL A 586 -8.49 6.70 15.88
CA VAL A 586 -9.30 7.62 16.72
C VAL A 586 -9.55 7.13 18.15
N CYS A 587 -9.11 5.91 18.50
CA CYS A 587 -9.45 5.30 19.78
C CYS A 587 -8.64 5.93 20.93
N PRO A 588 -9.26 6.68 21.86
CA PRO A 588 -8.54 7.30 22.98
C PRO A 588 -8.02 6.25 23.98
N SER A 589 -8.62 5.06 23.98
CA SER A 589 -8.19 3.94 24.82
C SER A 589 -7.07 3.10 24.16
N HIS A 590 -6.57 3.48 22.99
CA HIS A 590 -5.51 2.77 22.25
C HIS A 590 -5.79 1.27 21.98
N ILE A 591 -7.08 0.87 21.93
CA ILE A 591 -7.48 -0.50 21.63
C ILE A 591 -7.04 -0.85 20.20
N PRO A 592 -6.35 -1.98 19.97
CA PRO A 592 -5.92 -2.42 18.64
C PRO A 592 -7.08 -2.99 17.80
N LEU A 593 -8.12 -2.17 17.58
CA LEU A 593 -9.37 -2.60 16.96
C LEU A 593 -9.16 -3.30 15.62
N VAL A 594 -8.30 -2.77 14.74
CA VAL A 594 -8.03 -3.38 13.42
C VAL A 594 -7.31 -4.72 13.53
N HIS A 595 -6.38 -4.87 14.47
CA HIS A 595 -5.67 -6.13 14.70
C HIS A 595 -6.62 -7.19 15.26
N LEU A 596 -7.50 -6.81 16.20
CA LEU A 596 -8.55 -7.69 16.71
C LEU A 596 -9.49 -8.10 15.57
N ILE A 597 -9.91 -7.17 14.71
CA ILE A 597 -10.77 -7.50 13.55
C ILE A 597 -10.07 -8.46 12.58
N ARG A 598 -8.76 -8.32 12.33
CA ARG A 598 -7.98 -9.29 11.53
C ARG A 598 -8.05 -10.70 12.11
N VAL A 599 -7.87 -10.83 13.43
CA VAL A 599 -8.05 -12.10 14.15
C VAL A 599 -9.50 -12.59 14.01
N GLY A 600 -10.47 -11.70 14.20
CA GLY A 600 -11.89 -11.99 14.07
C GLY A 600 -12.29 -12.51 12.69
N LYS A 601 -11.75 -11.96 11.61
CA LYS A 601 -11.97 -12.48 10.26
C LYS A 601 -11.39 -13.88 10.10
N ALA A 602 -10.20 -14.15 10.64
CA ALA A 602 -9.62 -15.49 10.61
C ALA A 602 -10.48 -16.50 11.39
N MET A 603 -11.05 -16.10 12.53
CA MET A 603 -12.01 -16.92 13.29
C MET A 603 -13.30 -17.16 12.51
N ALA A 604 -13.90 -16.10 11.97
CA ALA A 604 -15.14 -16.16 11.22
C ALA A 604 -15.03 -17.08 9.98
N ARG A 605 -13.89 -17.03 9.27
CA ARG A 605 -13.62 -17.92 8.13
C ARG A 605 -13.59 -19.40 8.51
N LYS A 606 -13.17 -19.76 9.73
CA LYS A 606 -13.16 -21.17 10.18
C LYS A 606 -14.56 -21.73 10.41
N VAL A 607 -15.52 -20.87 10.77
CA VAL A 607 -16.92 -21.25 11.03
C VAL A 607 -17.80 -21.08 9.80
N ALA A 608 -17.43 -20.18 8.88
CA ALA A 608 -18.13 -19.97 7.62
C ALA A 608 -17.89 -21.08 6.58
N VAL A 609 -17.02 -22.05 6.85
CA VAL A 609 -16.81 -23.25 6.02
C VAL A 609 -17.74 -24.34 6.55
N PRO A 610 -18.78 -24.76 5.79
CA PRO A 610 -19.56 -25.96 6.10
C PRO A 610 -18.74 -27.24 5.91
#